data_AF-A0AAU5XV97-F1
#
_entry.id   AF-A0AAU5XV97-F1
#
_cell.length_a   1.000
_cell.length_b   1.000
_cell.length_c   1.000
_cell.angle_alpha   90.00
_cell.angle_beta   90.00
_cell.angle_gamma   90.00
#
_symmetry.space_group_name_H-M   'P 1'
#
loop_
_entity.id
_entity.type
_entity.pdbx_description
1 polymer ?
#
loop_
_entity_poly.entity_id
_entity_poly.type
_entity_poly.pdbx_seq_one_letter_code
_entity_poly.pdbx_strand_id
1 'polypeptide(L)'
;MHDEQAGQLAPGSVTELAADPEWTVTTTATTGRWLTAERALDRDGHRLLVGLTPIRPGTVALIRWSDGEVVEHLRTTEAEACATAHRWVAELLAGS
;
A
#
# COMPACT_ATOMS: atom_id res chain seq x y z
N MET A 1 -4.23 15.14 31.23
CA MET A 1 -3.36 14.15 30.56
C MET A 1 -3.85 14.13 29.14
N HIS A 2 -3.19 14.89 28.25
CA HIS A 2 -3.60 14.99 26.86
C HIS A 2 -3.10 13.73 26.16
N ASP A 3 -4.03 12.88 25.71
CA ASP A 3 -3.72 11.83 24.74
C ASP A 3 -3.44 12.51 23.40
N GLU A 4 -2.20 12.95 23.23
CA GLU A 4 -1.62 13.15 21.91
C GLU A 4 -1.46 11.77 21.26
N GLN A 5 -2.56 11.21 20.75
CA GLN A 5 -2.47 10.25 19.65
C GLN A 5 -1.84 11.05 18.51
N ALA A 6 -0.50 10.98 18.41
CA ALA A 6 0.24 11.49 17.28
C ALA A 6 -0.47 10.97 16.03
N GLY A 7 -1.13 11.86 15.30
CA GLY A 7 -1.79 11.52 14.06
C GLY A 7 -0.70 10.99 13.14
N GLN A 8 -0.64 9.66 13.00
CA GLN A 8 0.29 9.01 12.09
C GLN A 8 -0.01 9.61 10.72
N LEU A 9 0.84 10.52 10.26
CA LEU A 9 0.67 11.15 8.95
C LEU A 9 0.65 10.02 7.92
N ALA A 10 -0.37 10.03 7.06
CA ALA A 10 -0.50 9.01 6.03
C ALA A 10 0.77 9.01 5.15
N PRO A 11 1.32 7.83 4.82
CA PRO A 11 2.55 7.74 4.04
C PRO A 11 2.33 8.37 2.66
N GLY A 12 3.24 9.24 2.25
CA GLY A 12 3.27 9.93 0.97
C GLY A 12 4.28 9.34 -0.03
N SER A 13 5.00 8.28 0.34
CA SER A 13 5.95 7.61 -0.55
C SER A 13 6.06 6.11 -0.27
N VAL A 14 6.59 5.35 -1.24
CA VAL A 14 6.87 3.92 -1.07
C VAL A 14 7.94 3.67 0.00
N THR A 15 8.89 4.59 0.16
CA THR A 15 9.89 4.52 1.24
C THR A 15 9.23 4.60 2.62
N GLU A 16 8.23 5.46 2.78
CA GLU A 16 7.47 5.57 4.03
C GLU A 16 6.56 4.37 4.28
N LEU A 17 5.95 3.79 3.22
CA LEU A 17 5.26 2.50 3.34
C LEU A 17 6.20 1.39 3.79
N ALA A 18 7.41 1.34 3.23
CA ALA A 18 8.44 0.34 3.56
C ALA A 18 9.00 0.46 4.98
N ALA A 19 8.68 1.54 5.72
CA ALA A 19 9.00 1.62 7.14
C ALA A 19 8.18 0.61 7.97
N ASP A 20 7.05 0.15 7.44
CA ASP A 20 6.29 -0.98 7.97
C ASP A 20 6.81 -2.29 7.34
N PRO A 21 7.35 -3.24 8.14
CA PRO A 21 7.98 -4.46 7.63
C PRO A 21 7.00 -5.44 6.98
N GLU A 22 5.69 -5.25 7.16
CA GLU A 22 4.67 -6.05 6.47
C GLU A 22 4.53 -5.67 4.98
N TRP A 23 5.10 -4.54 4.57
CA TRP A 23 5.22 -4.17 3.17
C TRP A 23 6.46 -4.81 2.54
N THR A 24 6.24 -5.54 1.46
CA THR A 24 7.31 -6.04 0.59
C THR A 24 7.51 -5.08 -0.57
N VAL A 25 8.68 -4.45 -0.64
CA VAL A 25 9.06 -3.56 -1.75
C VAL A 25 10.12 -4.24 -2.61
N THR A 26 9.80 -4.47 -3.87
CA THR A 26 10.77 -4.97 -4.86
C THR A 26 11.42 -3.79 -5.56
N THR A 27 12.74 -3.81 -5.74
CA THR A 27 13.49 -2.76 -6.45
C THR A 27 14.31 -3.31 -7.61
N THR A 28 14.62 -2.47 -8.60
CA THR A 28 15.57 -2.80 -9.65
C THR A 28 16.99 -2.82 -9.08
N ALA A 29 17.76 -3.86 -9.37
CA ALA A 29 19.15 -3.96 -8.91
C ALA A 29 20.06 -2.84 -9.46
N THR A 30 19.73 -2.28 -10.62
CA THR A 30 20.58 -1.30 -11.33
C THR A 30 20.34 0.14 -10.91
N THR A 31 19.10 0.52 -10.59
CA THR A 31 18.75 1.92 -10.28
C THR A 31 18.21 2.12 -8.87
N GLY A 32 17.97 1.04 -8.12
CA GLY A 32 17.33 1.09 -6.81
C GLY A 32 15.87 1.54 -6.85
N ARG A 33 15.30 1.82 -8.04
CA ARG A 33 13.90 2.21 -8.19
C ARG A 33 13.00 1.05 -7.82
N TRP A 34 11.93 1.34 -7.08
CA TRP A 34 10.91 0.36 -6.76
C TRP A 34 10.12 -0.07 -8.00
N LEU A 35 9.71 -1.33 -8.03
CA LEU A 35 8.94 -1.99 -9.09
C LEU A 35 7.54 -2.33 -8.59
N THR A 36 7.46 -2.89 -7.39
CA THR A 36 6.20 -3.17 -6.69
C THR A 36 6.36 -2.83 -5.22
N ALA A 37 5.26 -2.42 -4.60
CA ALA A 37 5.12 -2.40 -3.15
C ALA A 37 3.82 -3.14 -2.82
N GLU A 38 3.91 -4.21 -2.06
CA GLU A 38 2.82 -5.15 -1.84
C GLU A 38 2.66 -5.45 -0.35
N ARG A 39 1.41 -5.50 0.11
CA ARG A 39 1.06 -5.98 1.44
C ARG A 39 -0.04 -7.02 1.33
N ALA A 40 0.28 -8.24 1.74
CA ALA A 40 -0.67 -9.33 1.84
C ALA A 40 -1.34 -9.34 3.22
N LEU A 41 -2.61 -9.72 3.27
CA LEU A 41 -3.35 -9.92 4.50
C LEU A 41 -4.17 -11.21 4.39
N ASP A 42 -4.21 -11.99 5.46
CA ASP A 42 -5.12 -13.14 5.58
C ASP A 42 -6.26 -12.77 6.55
N ARG A 43 -7.50 -12.87 6.09
CA ARG A 43 -8.68 -12.56 6.90
C ARG A 43 -9.85 -13.47 6.56
N ASP A 44 -10.46 -14.06 7.59
CA ASP A 44 -11.65 -14.92 7.45
C ASP A 44 -11.47 -16.06 6.42
N GLY A 45 -10.24 -16.53 6.24
CA GLY A 45 -9.88 -17.55 5.24
C GLY A 45 -9.69 -17.02 3.81
N HIS A 46 -9.85 -15.71 3.60
CA HIS A 46 -9.63 -15.02 2.34
C HIS A 46 -8.24 -14.38 2.30
N ARG A 47 -7.60 -14.46 1.14
CA ARG A 47 -6.31 -13.82 0.88
C ARG A 47 -6.53 -12.47 0.21
N LEU A 48 -6.16 -11.41 0.91
CA LEU A 48 -6.23 -10.04 0.42
C LEU A 48 -4.83 -9.55 0.03
N LEU A 49 -4.75 -8.72 -1.00
CA LEU A 49 -3.51 -8.08 -1.42
C LEU A 49 -3.79 -6.62 -1.74
N VAL A 50 -2.93 -5.73 -1.25
CA VAL A 50 -2.85 -4.34 -1.71
C VAL A 50 -1.50 -4.15 -2.38
N GLY A 51 -1.50 -3.63 -3.60
CA GLY A 51 -0.29 -3.52 -4.40
C GLY A 51 -0.21 -2.21 -5.18
N LEU A 52 0.98 -1.65 -5.21
CA LEU A 52 1.34 -0.46 -5.97
C LEU A 52 2.33 -0.86 -7.07
N THR A 53 2.20 -0.25 -8.24
CA THR A 53 3.16 -0.42 -9.35
C THR A 53 3.30 0.91 -10.10
N PRO A 54 4.52 1.40 -10.37
CA PRO A 54 4.70 2.61 -11.17
C PRO A 54 4.42 2.26 -12.64
N ILE A 55 3.52 2.99 -13.28
CA ILE A 55 3.11 2.69 -14.68
C ILE A 55 3.67 3.70 -15.69
N ARG A 56 4.01 4.90 -15.24
CA ARG A 56 4.71 5.96 -15.99
C ARG A 56 5.23 6.99 -14.99
N PRO A 57 6.13 7.92 -15.38
CA PRO A 57 6.63 8.94 -14.46
C PRO A 57 5.49 9.69 -13.75
N GLY A 58 5.53 9.70 -12.41
CA GLY A 58 4.54 10.37 -11.57
C GLY A 58 3.16 9.71 -11.48
N THR A 59 2.95 8.53 -12.06
CA THR A 59 1.67 7.79 -11.94
C THR A 59 1.90 6.36 -11.45
N VAL A 60 1.15 6.00 -10.42
CA VAL A 60 1.14 4.69 -9.79
C VAL A 60 -0.23 4.05 -10.01
N ALA A 61 -0.24 2.77 -10.41
CA ALA A 61 -1.41 1.92 -10.29
C ALA A 61 -1.46 1.38 -8.86
N LEU A 62 -2.61 1.54 -8.20
CA LEU A 62 -2.93 0.96 -6.90
C LEU A 62 -4.06 -0.04 -7.12
N ILE A 63 -3.87 -1.27 -6.68
CA ILE A 63 -4.82 -2.36 -6.92
C ILE A 63 -5.06 -3.09 -5.59
N ARG A 64 -6.31 -3.46 -5.34
CA ARG A 64 -6.72 -4.39 -4.29
C ARG A 64 -7.20 -5.69 -4.92
N TRP A 65 -6.74 -6.81 -4.40
CA TRP A 65 -7.20 -8.14 -4.76
C TRP A 65 -7.84 -8.86 -3.58
N SER A 66 -8.78 -9.76 -3.89
CA SER A 66 -9.34 -10.75 -2.99
C SER A 66 -9.33 -12.11 -3.67
N ASP A 67 -8.68 -13.09 -3.05
CA ASP A 67 -8.53 -14.47 -3.57
C ASP A 67 -8.02 -14.53 -5.02
N GLY A 68 -7.14 -13.60 -5.37
CA GLY A 68 -6.55 -13.49 -6.71
C GLY A 68 -7.34 -12.64 -7.71
N GLU A 69 -8.56 -12.24 -7.37
CA GLU A 69 -9.40 -11.39 -8.23
C GLU A 69 -9.21 -9.90 -7.91
N VAL A 70 -9.13 -9.07 -8.95
CA VAL A 70 -9.07 -7.61 -8.78
C VAL A 70 -10.43 -7.09 -8.31
N VAL A 71 -10.48 -6.51 -7.13
CA VAL A 71 -11.71 -5.93 -6.57
C VAL A 71 -11.74 -4.41 -6.68
N GLU A 72 -10.59 -3.75 -6.74
CA GLU A 72 -10.50 -2.30 -6.90
C GLU A 72 -9.19 -1.92 -7.58
N HIS A 73 -9.21 -0.91 -8.46
CA HIS A 73 -8.04 -0.44 -9.19
C HIS A 73 -8.13 1.06 -9.45
N LEU A 74 -7.08 1.77 -9.06
CA LEU A 74 -6.94 3.22 -9.18
C LEU A 74 -5.62 3.56 -9.87
N ARG A 75 -5.59 4.71 -10.55
CA ARG A 75 -4.36 5.30 -11.11
C ARG A 75 -4.24 6.71 -10.60
N THR A 76 -3.20 6.98 -9.83
CA THR A 76 -3.08 8.24 -9.08
C THR A 76 -1.60 8.58 -8.87
N THR A 77 -1.31 9.68 -8.18
CA THR A 77 0.09 10.01 -7.83
C THR A 77 0.66 9.03 -6.81
N GLU A 78 1.99 8.97 -6.64
CA GLU A 78 2.60 8.11 -5.62
C GLU A 78 2.07 8.43 -4.21
N ALA A 79 1.98 9.71 -3.87
CA ALA A 79 1.53 10.14 -2.54
C ALA A 79 0.08 9.72 -2.25
N GLU A 80 -0.85 9.94 -3.19
CA GLU A 80 -2.24 9.53 -3.03
C GLU A 80 -2.39 8.01 -3.00
N ALA A 81 -1.59 7.30 -3.79
CA ALA A 81 -1.59 5.83 -3.81
C ALA A 81 -1.12 5.28 -2.46
N CYS A 82 -0.03 5.82 -1.90
CA CYS A 82 0.50 5.38 -0.61
C CYS A 82 -0.48 5.68 0.53
N ALA A 83 -1.06 6.87 0.56
CA ALA A 83 -2.05 7.24 1.58
C ALA A 83 -3.32 6.38 1.47
N THR A 84 -3.80 6.11 0.25
CA THR A 84 -4.98 5.26 0.02
C THR A 84 -4.70 3.80 0.37
N ALA A 85 -3.53 3.28 0.01
CA ALA A 85 -3.13 1.93 0.34
C ALA A 85 -3.05 1.72 1.86
N HIS A 86 -2.44 2.67 2.57
CA HIS A 86 -2.37 2.66 4.03
C HIS A 86 -3.77 2.66 4.66
N ARG A 87 -4.68 3.49 4.14
CA ARG A 87 -6.08 3.52 4.60
C ARG A 87 -6.79 2.19 4.36
N TRP A 88 -6.71 1.62 3.15
CA TRP A 88 -7.34 0.32 2.85
C TRP A 88 -6.81 -0.77 3.77
N VAL A 89 -5.51 -0.83 4.00
CA VAL A 89 -4.92 -1.80 4.91
C VAL A 89 -5.46 -1.63 6.34
N ALA A 90 -5.58 -0.39 6.83
CA ALA A 90 -6.18 -0.13 8.13
C ALA A 90 -7.66 -0.58 8.20
N GLU A 91 -8.46 -0.30 7.16
CA GLU A 91 -9.87 -0.74 7.06
C GLU A 91 -10.02 -2.27 7.00
N LEU A 92 -9.11 -2.95 6.31
CA LEU A 92 -9.08 -4.40 6.20
C LEU A 92 -8.69 -5.06 7.53
N LEU A 93 -7.74 -4.47 8.27
CA LEU A 93 -7.34 -4.93 9.61
C LEU A 93 -8.39 -4.63 10.68
N ALA A 94 -9.11 -3.52 10.56
CA ALA A 94 -10.09 -3.07 11.56
C ALA A 94 -11.40 -3.87 11.56
N GLY A 95 -11.59 -4.82 10.66
CA GLY A 95 -12.77 -5.68 10.74
C GLY A 95 -13.98 -5.20 9.95
N SER A 96 -13.83 -4.25 9.01
CA SER A 96 -14.92 -3.61 8.23
C SER A 96 -16.17 -4.46 8.00
#